data_AF-A0AAD6UAG0-F1
#
_entry.id   AF-A0AAD6UAG0-F1
#
_cell.length_a   1.000
_cell.length_b   1.000
_cell.length_c   1.000
_cell.angle_alpha   90.00
_cell.angle_beta   90.00
_cell.angle_gamma   90.00
#
_symmetry.space_group_name_H-M   'P 1'
#
loop_
_entity.id
_entity.type
_entity.pdbx_description
1 polymer ?
#
loop_
_entity_poly.entity_id
_entity_poly.type
_entity_poly.pdbx_seq_one_letter_code
_entity_poly.pdbx_strand_id
1 'polypeptide(L)'
;CDDIGLDGKTKDPSISRDSYSHAQKLRASATYGFGRLNGLGSRPWQKSELTGEMVGNPSVSEDVSRYMVSLRKRKVRAGEVATSARAVTPEIIARLYHYNN
;
A
#
# COMPACT_ATOMS: atom_id res chain seq x y z
N CYS A 1 3.38 0.77 -11.14
CA CYS A 1 4.83 0.99 -11.08
C CYS A 1 5.66 -0.28 -11.27
N ASP A 2 5.05 -1.46 -11.20
CA ASP A 2 5.80 -2.72 -11.18
C ASP A 2 5.92 -3.35 -12.57
N ASP A 3 4.82 -3.43 -13.31
CA ASP A 3 4.78 -3.99 -14.66
C ASP A 3 4.88 -2.92 -15.74
N ILE A 4 4.58 -1.66 -15.43
CA ILE A 4 4.63 -0.52 -16.36
C ILE A 4 5.72 0.44 -15.87
N GLY A 5 6.65 0.77 -16.75
CA GLY A 5 7.72 1.74 -16.55
C GLY A 5 7.20 3.17 -16.48
N LEU A 6 8.10 4.10 -16.13
CA LEU A 6 7.78 5.54 -16.11
C LEU A 6 7.48 6.10 -17.51
N ASP A 7 7.92 5.39 -18.54
CA ASP A 7 7.66 5.65 -19.96
C ASP A 7 6.29 5.11 -20.42
N GLY A 8 5.51 4.51 -19.53
CA GLY A 8 4.21 3.91 -19.85
C GLY A 8 4.30 2.56 -20.56
N LYS A 9 5.50 2.02 -20.80
CA LYS A 9 5.68 0.71 -21.45
C LYS A 9 5.71 -0.41 -20.43
N THR A 10 5.28 -1.60 -20.85
CA THR A 10 5.41 -2.81 -20.03
C THR A 10 6.90 -3.13 -19.86
N LYS A 11 7.34 -3.35 -18.62
CA LYS A 11 8.70 -3.76 -18.31
C LYS A 11 8.96 -5.15 -18.90
N ASP A 12 10.15 -5.32 -19.46
CA ASP A 12 10.61 -6.60 -19.98
C ASP A 12 10.53 -7.70 -18.89
N PRO A 13 10.18 -8.95 -19.23
CA PRO A 13 10.19 -10.07 -18.29
C PRO A 13 11.50 -10.22 -17.51
N SER A 14 12.65 -9.93 -18.13
CA SER A 14 13.99 -10.02 -17.53
C SER A 14 14.26 -8.99 -16.43
N ILE A 15 13.46 -7.92 -16.33
CA ILE A 15 13.64 -6.89 -15.31
C ILE A 15 12.99 -7.36 -14.01
N SER A 16 13.78 -7.35 -12.92
CA SER A 16 13.29 -7.66 -11.58
C SER A 16 12.16 -6.70 -11.19
N ARG A 17 11.08 -7.27 -10.63
CA ARG A 17 9.91 -6.52 -10.20
C ARG A 17 9.96 -6.36 -8.68
N ASP A 18 9.72 -5.14 -8.20
CA ASP A 18 9.66 -4.87 -6.76
C ASP A 18 8.56 -5.70 -6.08
N SER A 19 8.74 -6.05 -4.81
CA SER A 19 7.76 -6.84 -4.05
C SER A 19 6.55 -6.01 -3.63
N TYR A 20 5.46 -6.68 -3.24
CA TYR A 20 4.34 -5.98 -2.59
C TYR A 20 4.79 -5.25 -1.32
N SER A 21 5.71 -5.84 -0.55
CA SER A 21 6.27 -5.23 0.66
C SER A 21 7.05 -3.94 0.37
N HIS A 22 7.71 -3.85 -0.78
CA HIS A 22 8.37 -2.61 -1.22
C HIS A 22 7.33 -1.51 -1.46
N ALA A 23 6.25 -1.82 -2.20
CA ALA A 23 5.15 -0.87 -2.42
C ALA A 23 4.48 -0.43 -1.11
N GLN A 24 4.34 -1.33 -0.11
CA GLN A 24 3.81 -0.97 1.21
C GLN A 24 4.70 0.06 1.92
N LYS A 25 6.03 -0.11 1.88
CA LYS A 25 6.99 0.83 2.47
C LYS A 25 6.95 2.20 1.79
N LEU A 26 6.87 2.22 0.46
CA LEU A 26 6.71 3.47 -0.31
C LEU A 26 5.43 4.19 0.07
N ARG A 27 4.29 3.47 0.11
CA ARG A 27 3.01 4.06 0.52
C ARG A 27 3.05 4.59 1.94
N ALA A 28 3.62 3.84 2.90
CA ALA A 28 3.74 4.28 4.28
C ALA A 28 4.59 5.56 4.40
N SER A 29 5.71 5.62 3.68
CA SER A 29 6.60 6.79 3.64
C SER A 29 5.88 8.01 3.06
N ALA A 30 5.13 7.84 1.97
CA ALA A 30 4.32 8.91 1.39
C ALA A 30 3.21 9.37 2.34
N THR A 31 2.51 8.45 3.00
CA THR A 31 1.49 8.79 4.01
C THR A 31 2.07 9.59 5.15
N TYR A 32 3.25 9.22 5.65
CA TYR A 32 3.95 10.01 6.66
C TYR A 32 4.36 11.38 6.13
N GLY A 33 4.97 11.45 4.95
CA GLY A 33 5.39 12.71 4.34
C GLY A 33 4.22 13.69 4.18
N PHE A 34 3.21 13.31 3.42
CA PHE A 34 2.03 14.16 3.20
C PHE A 34 1.25 14.44 4.49
N GLY A 35 1.09 13.44 5.35
CA GLY A 35 0.28 13.57 6.55
C GLY A 35 0.96 14.41 7.63
N ARG A 36 2.23 14.13 7.93
CA ARG A 36 2.97 14.72 9.05
C ARG A 36 3.81 15.92 8.63
N LEU A 37 4.56 15.81 7.53
CA LEU A 37 5.50 16.87 7.11
C LEU A 37 4.76 18.00 6.38
N ASN A 38 3.80 17.66 5.51
CA ASN A 38 3.00 18.65 4.79
C ASN A 38 1.70 19.05 5.53
N GLY A 39 1.40 18.44 6.68
CA GLY A 39 0.22 18.77 7.47
C GLY A 39 -1.12 18.42 6.83
N LEU A 40 -1.14 17.59 5.78
CA LEU A 40 -2.37 17.21 5.05
C LEU A 40 -3.19 16.14 5.81
N GLY A 41 -2.66 15.63 6.92
CA GLY A 41 -3.32 14.68 7.81
C GLY A 41 -3.65 13.36 7.13
N SER A 42 -4.78 12.79 7.54
CA SER A 42 -5.29 11.47 7.11
C SER A 42 -6.56 11.56 6.26
N ARG A 43 -6.99 12.78 5.88
CA ARG A 43 -8.18 12.95 5.04
C ARG A 43 -7.89 12.39 3.63
N PRO A 44 -8.78 11.57 3.05
CA PRO A 44 -8.63 11.13 1.67
C PRO A 44 -8.51 12.30 0.70
N TRP A 45 -7.64 12.15 -0.29
CA TRP A 45 -7.51 13.08 -1.41
C TRP A 45 -8.85 13.25 -2.11
N GLN A 46 -9.37 14.47 -2.13
CA GLN A 46 -10.68 14.80 -2.66
C GLN A 46 -10.71 16.23 -3.18
N LYS A 47 -11.62 16.52 -4.09
CA LYS A 47 -11.87 17.89 -4.52
C LYS A 47 -12.68 18.62 -3.46
N SER A 48 -12.24 19.81 -3.07
CA SER A 48 -12.99 20.68 -2.17
C SER A 48 -14.19 21.24 -2.91
N GLU A 49 -15.39 21.01 -2.38
CA GLU A 49 -16.63 21.58 -2.94
C GLU A 49 -16.66 23.11 -2.84
N LEU A 50 -15.93 23.70 -1.87
CA LEU A 50 -15.92 25.14 -1.64
C LEU A 50 -14.95 25.89 -2.56
N THR A 51 -13.74 25.34 -2.76
CA THR A 51 -12.66 26.01 -3.49
C THR A 51 -12.40 25.41 -4.87
N GLY A 52 -12.89 24.20 -5.13
CA GLY A 52 -12.57 23.42 -6.32
C GLY A 52 -11.16 22.84 -6.34
N GLU A 53 -10.32 23.11 -5.33
CA GLU A 53 -8.96 22.61 -5.25
C GLU A 53 -8.91 21.18 -4.69
N MET A 54 -7.84 20.44 -5.00
CA MET A 54 -7.63 19.12 -4.43
C MET A 54 -7.01 19.23 -3.04
N VAL A 55 -7.64 18.60 -2.05
CA VAL A 55 -7.26 18.65 -0.64
C VAL A 55 -7.18 17.25 -0.03
N GLY A 56 -6.43 17.13 1.08
CA GLY A 56 -6.21 15.87 1.78
C GLY A 56 -4.89 15.22 1.41
N ASN A 57 -4.72 13.94 1.74
CA ASN A 57 -3.48 13.20 1.56
C ASN A 57 -3.58 12.28 0.32
N PRO A 58 -2.77 12.50 -0.73
CA PRO A 58 -2.77 11.68 -1.94
C PRO A 58 -2.55 10.18 -1.69
N SER A 59 -1.75 9.80 -0.69
CA SER A 59 -1.38 8.39 -0.44
C SER A 59 -2.51 7.56 0.21
N VAL A 60 -3.52 8.24 0.77
CA VAL A 60 -4.72 7.61 1.36
C VAL A 60 -5.95 7.79 0.47
N SER A 61 -5.76 8.22 -0.78
CA SER A 61 -6.81 8.27 -1.79
C SER A 61 -7.41 6.89 -2.08
N GLU A 62 -8.63 6.90 -2.60
CA GLU A 62 -9.32 5.68 -3.00
C GLU A 62 -8.58 4.96 -4.13
N ASP A 63 -8.05 5.72 -5.10
CA ASP A 63 -7.32 5.15 -6.24
C ASP A 63 -6.04 4.44 -5.83
N VAL A 64 -5.25 5.03 -4.93
CA VAL A 64 -4.06 4.38 -4.37
C VAL A 64 -4.46 3.13 -3.58
N SER A 65 -5.57 3.17 -2.85
CA SER A 65 -6.07 2.02 -2.11
C SER A 65 -6.49 0.87 -3.03
N ARG A 66 -7.26 1.16 -4.09
CA ARG A 66 -7.64 0.19 -5.14
C ARG A 66 -6.40 -0.39 -5.82
N TYR A 67 -5.44 0.47 -6.18
CA TYR A 67 -4.17 0.03 -6.77
C TYR A 67 -3.45 -0.97 -5.85
N MET A 68 -3.31 -0.67 -4.55
CA MET A 68 -2.62 -1.55 -3.61
C MET A 68 -3.31 -2.91 -3.44
N VAL A 69 -4.64 -2.95 -3.46
CA VAL A 69 -5.40 -4.22 -3.42
C VAL A 69 -5.15 -5.04 -4.68
N SER A 70 -5.25 -4.42 -5.85
CA SER A 70 -4.99 -5.07 -7.14
C SER A 70 -3.54 -5.53 -7.28
N LEU A 71 -2.59 -4.73 -6.79
CA LEU A 71 -1.18 -5.07 -6.77
C LEU A 71 -0.92 -6.32 -5.91
N ARG A 72 -1.48 -6.37 -4.70
CA ARG A 72 -1.37 -7.53 -3.81
C ARG A 72 -1.84 -8.81 -4.52
N LYS A 73 -3.00 -8.77 -5.15
CA LYS A 73 -3.58 -9.91 -5.88
C LYS A 73 -2.66 -10.37 -7.04
N ARG A 74 -2.12 -9.43 -7.83
CA ARG A 74 -1.19 -9.75 -8.92
C ARG A 74 0.10 -10.40 -8.42
N LYS A 75 0.68 -9.88 -7.34
CA LYS A 75 1.91 -10.42 -6.75
C LYS A 75 1.71 -11.82 -6.18
N VAL A 76 0.61 -12.06 -5.48
CA VAL A 76 0.24 -13.41 -5.01
C VAL A 76 0.06 -14.37 -6.18
N ARG A 77 -0.62 -13.95 -7.26
CA ARG A 77 -0.76 -14.76 -8.47
C ARG A 77 0.59 -15.06 -9.14
N ALA A 78 1.55 -14.14 -9.05
CA ALA A 78 2.90 -14.33 -9.55
C ALA A 78 3.79 -15.19 -8.64
N GLY A 79 3.25 -15.74 -7.54
CA GLY A 79 3.97 -16.61 -6.61
C GLY A 79 4.60 -15.90 -5.41
N GLU A 80 4.37 -14.60 -5.22
CA GLU A 80 4.78 -13.92 -3.98
C GLU A 80 3.96 -14.47 -2.80
N VAL A 81 4.65 -14.95 -1.76
CA VAL A 81 3.97 -15.49 -0.58
C VAL A 81 3.19 -14.39 0.11
N ALA A 82 1.89 -14.61 0.33
CA ALA A 82 1.05 -13.65 1.03
C ALA A 82 1.57 -13.44 2.48
N THR A 83 1.93 -12.19 2.81
CA THR A 83 2.52 -11.79 4.10
C THR A 83 1.72 -12.26 5.32
N SER A 84 0.40 -12.37 5.21
CA SER A 84 -0.48 -12.79 6.31
C SER A 84 -0.28 -14.24 6.76
N ALA A 85 0.17 -15.14 5.88
CA ALA A 85 0.27 -16.56 6.21
C ALA A 85 1.44 -16.91 7.16
N ARG A 86 2.43 -16.03 7.30
CA ARG A 86 3.57 -16.22 8.23
C ARG A 86 3.46 -15.44 9.54
N ALA A 87 2.60 -14.42 9.59
CA ALA A 87 2.61 -13.45 10.69
C ALA A 87 1.83 -13.92 11.94
N VAL A 88 0.94 -14.89 11.79
CA VAL A 88 0.14 -15.43 12.89
C VAL A 88 0.35 -16.94 12.95
N THR A 89 1.21 -17.37 13.86
CA THR A 89 1.41 -18.80 14.13
C THR A 89 0.44 -19.26 15.23
N PRO A 90 0.14 -20.57 15.33
CA PRO A 90 -0.66 -21.11 16.42
C PRO A 90 -0.12 -20.70 17.81
N GLU A 91 1.20 -20.55 17.95
CA GLU A 91 1.84 -20.11 19.18
C GLU A 91 1.53 -18.64 19.51
N ILE A 92 1.43 -17.77 18.50
CA ILE A 92 1.03 -16.36 18.67
C ILE A 92 -0.43 -16.29 19.13
N ILE A 93 -1.30 -17.13 18.56
CA ILE A 93 -2.72 -17.22 18.98
C ILE A 93 -2.84 -17.77 20.41
N ALA A 94 -2.07 -18.80 20.75
CA ALA A 94 -2.05 -19.35 22.11
C ALA A 94 -1.59 -18.32 23.15
N ARG A 95 -0.56 -17.52 22.84
CA ARG A 95 -0.10 -16.43 23.70
C ARG A 95 -1.16 -15.34 23.91
N LEU A 96 -1.91 -14.99 22.86
CA LEU A 96 -3.03 -14.03 22.96
C LEU A 96 -4.15 -14.56 23.87
N TYR A 97 -4.45 -15.86 23.79
CA TYR A 97 -5.45 -16.49 24.65
C TYR A 97 -5.04 -16.46 26.13
N HIS A 98 -3.80 -16.84 26.44
CA HIS A 98 -3.26 -16.79 27.80
C HIS A 98 -3.09 -15.38 28.38
N TYR A 99 -3.02 -14.35 27.54
CA TYR A 99 -2.94 -12.97 28.02
C TYR A 99 -4.32 -12.40 28.43
N ASN A 100 -5.41 -12.91 27.83
CA ASN A 100 -6.77 -12.39 28.03
C ASN A 100 -7.59 -13.14 29.10
N ASN A 101 -7.08 -14.26 29.61
CA ASN A 101 -7.65 -15.07 30.69
C ASN A 101 -6.64 -15.20 31.83
#